data_AF-A0A7H0H273-F1
#
_entry.id   AF-A0A7H0H273-F1
#
_cell.length_a   1.000
_cell.length_b   1.000
_cell.length_c   1.000
_cell.angle_alpha   90.00
_cell.angle_beta   90.00
_cell.angle_gamma   90.00
#
_symmetry.space_group_name_H-M   'P 1'
#
loop_
_entity.id
_entity.type
_entity.pdbx_description
1 polymer ?
#
loop_
_entity_poly.entity_id
_entity_poly.type
_entity_poly.pdbx_seq_one_letter_code
_entity_poly.pdbx_strand_id
1 'polypeptide(L)'
;MVVIGGGLSAQHERLLDPLRDAVAAEIGLPFAVPLVEARLGAEAASHGAVVFAFDRHAEQIYGLPGMPVPSITPLPPEVEVLSAVQGA
;
A
#
# COMPACT_ATOMS: atom_id res chain seq x y z
N MET A 1 -2.94 -7.71 12.71
CA MET A 1 -2.74 -6.36 12.15
C MET A 1 -3.81 -6.15 11.08
N VAL A 2 -4.46 -5.00 11.10
CA VAL A 2 -5.47 -4.60 10.11
C VAL A 2 -4.92 -3.39 9.36
N VAL A 3 -4.91 -3.46 8.03
CA VAL A 3 -4.46 -2.35 7.17
C VAL A 3 -5.67 -1.71 6.52
N ILE A 4 -5.81 -0.39 6.65
CA ILE A 4 -6.89 0.39 6.04
C ILE A 4 -6.36 1.05 4.77
N GLY A 5 -6.90 0.66 3.62
CA GLY A 5 -6.53 1.19 2.30
C GLY A 5 -7.57 2.13 1.70
N GLY A 6 -7.22 2.73 0.56
CA GLY A 6 -8.08 3.65 -0.20
C GLY A 6 -8.10 5.08 0.36
N GLY A 7 -8.89 5.97 -0.24
CA GLY A 7 -8.89 7.41 0.09
C GLY A 7 -9.31 7.75 1.53
N LEU A 8 -9.87 6.77 2.26
CA LEU A 8 -10.22 6.89 3.67
C LEU A 8 -9.02 6.74 4.62
N SER A 9 -7.91 6.16 4.14
CA SER A 9 -6.70 5.97 4.94
C SER A 9 -6.06 7.31 5.34
N ALA A 10 -6.16 8.33 4.47
CA ALA A 10 -5.57 9.65 4.68
C ALA A 10 -6.22 10.45 5.82
N GLN A 11 -7.42 10.08 6.28
CA GLN A 11 -8.20 10.83 7.26
C GLN A 11 -8.03 10.28 8.69
N HIS A 12 -6.79 10.35 9.19
CA HIS A 12 -6.40 9.77 10.48
C HIS A 12 -7.31 10.19 11.65
N GLU A 13 -7.38 11.48 11.94
CA GLU A 13 -8.08 12.02 13.12
C GLU A 13 -9.60 11.83 13.03
N ARG A 14 -10.15 11.74 11.83
CA ARG A 14 -11.61 11.67 11.61
C ARG A 14 -12.14 10.25 11.48
N LEU A 15 -11.29 9.29 11.13
CA LEU A 15 -11.71 7.92 10.88
C LEU A 15 -10.89 6.89 11.65
N LEU A 16 -9.56 6.94 11.57
CA LEU A 16 -8.72 5.88 12.13
C LEU A 16 -8.74 5.87 13.65
N ASP A 17 -8.69 7.05 14.29
CA ASP A 17 -8.71 7.12 15.76
C ASP A 17 -10.08 6.73 16.34
N PRO A 18 -11.22 7.26 15.85
CA PRO A 18 -12.53 6.77 16.27
C PRO A 18 -12.75 5.28 16.02
N LEU A 19 -12.23 4.76 14.91
CA LEU A 19 -12.33 3.32 14.58
C LEU A 19 -11.50 2.47 15.55
N ARG A 20 -10.31 2.92 15.94
CA ARG A 20 -9.48 2.23 16.94
C ARG A 20 -10.20 2.15 18.28
N ASP A 21 -10.82 3.24 18.72
CA ASP A 21 -11.55 3.29 19.98
C ASP A 21 -12.77 2.37 19.96
N ALA A 22 -13.56 2.41 18.89
CA ALA A 22 -14.73 1.54 18.73
C ALA A 22 -14.34 0.05 18.66
N VAL A 23 -13.28 -0.30 17.93
CA VAL A 23 -12.78 -1.67 17.83
C VAL A 23 -12.28 -2.17 19.18
N ALA A 24 -11.59 -1.34 19.96
CA ALA A 24 -11.13 -1.71 21.29
C ALA A 24 -12.30 -1.94 22.27
N ALA A 25 -13.39 -1.20 22.11
CA ALA A 25 -14.58 -1.34 22.95
C ALA A 25 -15.41 -2.59 22.61
N GLU A 26 -15.53 -2.94 21.33
CA GLU A 26 -16.35 -4.07 20.87
C GLU A 26 -15.61 -5.41 20.88
N ILE A 27 -14.29 -5.39 20.64
CA ILE A 27 -13.52 -6.62 20.53
C ILE A 27 -12.77 -6.87 21.84
N GLY A 28 -13.30 -7.77 22.67
CA GLY A 28 -12.70 -8.24 23.92
C GLY A 28 -11.48 -9.15 23.74
N LEU A 29 -10.54 -8.78 22.85
CA LEU A 29 -9.28 -9.50 22.69
C LEU A 29 -8.34 -9.19 23.85
N PRO A 30 -7.49 -10.16 24.28
CA PRO A 30 -6.50 -9.93 25.34
C PRO A 30 -5.32 -9.04 24.87
N PHE A 31 -5.40 -8.45 23.68
CA PHE A 31 -4.40 -7.58 23.09
C PHE A 31 -5.04 -6.55 22.17
N ALA A 32 -4.39 -5.39 22.01
CA ALA A 32 -4.81 -4.40 21.04
C ALA A 32 -4.46 -4.86 19.62
N VAL A 33 -5.43 -4.82 18.71
CA VAL A 33 -5.18 -5.08 17.29
C VAL A 33 -4.59 -3.82 16.67
N PRO A 34 -3.38 -3.87 16.06
CA PRO A 34 -2.85 -2.69 15.38
C PRO A 34 -3.67 -2.39 14.12
N LEU A 35 -4.31 -1.23 14.08
CA LEU A 35 -4.91 -0.65 12.87
C LEU A 35 -3.91 0.34 12.26
N VAL A 36 -3.47 0.10 11.03
CA VAL A 36 -2.45 0.89 10.34
C VAL A 36 -2.95 1.41 8.99
N GLU A 37 -2.45 2.57 8.60
CA GLU A 37 -2.71 3.14 7.28
C GLU A 37 -1.94 2.39 6.18
N ALA A 38 -2.57 2.20 5.02
CA ALA A 38 -1.88 1.75 3.81
C ALA A 38 -0.97 2.85 3.25
N ARG A 39 0.34 2.66 3.33
CA ARG A 39 1.34 3.60 2.78
C ARG A 39 1.43 3.61 1.25
N LEU A 40 0.97 2.55 0.59
CA LEU A 40 0.99 2.43 -0.86
C LEU A 40 -0.17 3.17 -1.57
N GLY A 41 -1.15 3.68 -0.81
CA GLY A 41 -2.24 4.48 -1.36
C GLY A 41 -2.93 3.83 -2.57
N ALA A 42 -3.13 4.63 -3.63
CA ALA A 42 -3.79 4.19 -4.87
C ALA A 42 -3.01 3.12 -5.64
N GLU A 43 -1.67 3.10 -5.52
CA GLU A 43 -0.81 2.18 -6.25
C GLU A 43 -0.76 0.77 -5.65
N ALA A 44 -1.32 0.58 -4.45
CA ALA A 44 -1.33 -0.72 -3.77
C ALA A 44 -1.93 -1.84 -4.63
N ALA A 45 -3.03 -1.55 -5.34
CA ALA A 45 -3.70 -2.52 -6.20
C ALA A 45 -2.86 -2.87 -7.43
N SER A 46 -2.29 -1.84 -8.10
CA SER A 46 -1.40 -2.00 -9.25
C SER A 46 -0.18 -2.85 -8.88
N HIS A 47 0.50 -2.52 -7.77
CA HIS A 47 1.66 -3.26 -7.28
C HIS A 47 1.31 -4.71 -6.94
N GLY A 48 0.19 -4.94 -6.25
CA GLY A 48 -0.28 -6.29 -5.94
C GLY A 48 -0.57 -7.12 -7.19
N ALA A 49 -1.18 -6.51 -8.21
CA ALA A 49 -1.46 -7.17 -9.48
C ALA A 49 -0.18 -7.56 -10.23
N VAL A 50 0.83 -6.69 -10.26
CA VAL A 50 2.13 -7.00 -10.89
C VAL A 50 2.84 -8.14 -10.16
N VAL A 51 2.90 -8.10 -8.83
CA VAL A 51 3.46 -9.18 -8.01
C VAL A 51 2.77 -10.51 -8.29
N PHE A 52 1.43 -10.50 -8.29
CA PHE A 52 0.63 -11.69 -8.53
C PHE A 52 0.83 -12.26 -9.94
N ALA A 53 0.85 -11.39 -10.97
CA ALA A 53 1.08 -11.81 -12.34
C ALA A 53 2.47 -12.42 -12.53
N PHE A 54 3.50 -11.81 -11.93
CA PHE A 54 4.87 -12.31 -11.99
C PHE A 54 4.99 -13.69 -11.33
N ASP A 55 4.53 -13.82 -10.08
CA ASP A 55 4.56 -15.09 -9.34
C ASP A 55 3.90 -16.23 -10.14
N ARG A 56 2.78 -15.94 -10.79
CA ARG A 56 1.99 -16.94 -11.52
C ARG A 56 2.56 -17.30 -12.89
N HIS A 57 3.23 -16.38 -13.58
CA HIS A 57 3.52 -16.52 -15.00
C HIS A 57 4.99 -16.33 -15.39
N ALA A 58 5.88 -15.93 -14.47
CA ALA A 58 7.29 -15.69 -14.78
C ALA A 58 7.97 -16.90 -15.42
N GLU A 59 7.71 -18.11 -14.94
CA GLU A 59 8.29 -19.32 -15.53
C GLU A 59 7.81 -19.56 -16.96
N GLN A 60 6.53 -19.31 -17.24
CA GLN A 60 5.96 -19.48 -18.59
C GLN A 60 6.50 -18.43 -19.57
N ILE A 61 6.72 -17.21 -19.10
CA ILE A 61 7.18 -16.07 -19.92
C ILE A 61 8.69 -16.15 -20.15
N TYR A 62 9.46 -16.43 -19.09
CA TYR A 62 10.92 -16.35 -19.11
C TYR A 62 11.61 -17.71 -19.23
N GLY A 63 10.89 -18.82 -19.07
CA GLY A 63 11.46 -20.18 -19.13
C GLY A 63 12.43 -20.50 -17.99
N LEU A 64 12.43 -19.68 -16.93
CA LEU A 64 13.34 -19.80 -15.80
C LEU A 64 12.56 -20.27 -14.56
N PRO A 65 12.70 -21.55 -14.17
CA PRO A 65 11.96 -22.09 -13.03
C PRO A 65 12.44 -21.48 -11.72
N GLY A 66 11.50 -21.21 -10.81
CA GLY A 66 11.79 -20.72 -9.47
C GLY A 66 12.37 -19.30 -9.42
N MET A 67 12.15 -18.48 -10.44
CA MET A 67 12.51 -17.07 -10.41
C MET A 67 11.71 -16.36 -9.29
N PRO A 68 12.37 -15.78 -8.27
CA PRO A 68 11.66 -15.10 -7.20
C PRO A 68 11.03 -13.81 -7.72
N VAL A 69 9.86 -13.44 -7.16
CA VAL A 69 9.26 -12.13 -7.42
C VAL A 69 10.26 -11.04 -6.99
N PRO A 70 10.58 -10.08 -7.87
CA PRO A 70 11.47 -8.98 -7.50
C PRO A 70 10.85 -8.14 -6.39
N SER A 71 11.68 -7.70 -5.44
CA SER A 71 11.26 -6.74 -4.42
C SER A 71 10.85 -5.43 -5.08
N ILE A 72 9.54 -5.17 -5.15
CA ILE A 72 9.02 -3.91 -5.69
C ILE A 72 8.97 -2.89 -4.57
N THR A 73 9.98 -2.01 -4.50
CA THR A 73 9.98 -0.85 -3.62
C THR A 73 9.27 0.29 -4.34
N PRO A 74 8.17 0.85 -3.80
CA PRO A 74 7.51 2.00 -4.39
C PRO A 74 8.48 3.18 -4.44
N LEU A 75 8.57 3.84 -5.60
CA LEU A 75 9.28 5.10 -5.72
C LEU A 75 8.47 6.19 -5.00
N PRO A 76 9.13 7.18 -4.37
CA PRO A 76 8.40 8.36 -3.89
C PRO A 76 7.66 9.01 -5.08
N PRO A 77 6.48 9.60 -4.84
CA PRO A 77 5.76 10.31 -5.90
C PRO A 77 6.69 11.34 -6.55
N GLU A 78 6.75 11.37 -7.88
CA GLU A 78 7.52 12.37 -8.61
C GLU A 78 7.00 13.75 -8.21
N VAL A 79 7.86 14.57 -7.61
CA VAL A 79 7.59 15.99 -7.47
C VAL A 79 7.68 16.56 -8.88
N GLU A 80 6.58 17.04 -9.43
CA GLU A 80 6.58 17.82 -10.68
C GLU A 80 7.46 19.08 -10.50
N VAL A 81 8.76 18.97 -10.80
CA VAL A 81 9.68 20.11 -10.83
C VAL A 81 9.78 20.62 -12.28
N LEU A 82 8.70 21.20 -12.81
CA LEU A 82 8.67 21.91 -14.09
C LEU A 82 7.62 23.03 -13.99
N SER A 83 7.97 24.28 -13.65
CA SER A 83 8.27 25.30 -14.68
C SER A 83 8.82 26.60 -14.05
N ALA A 84 10.06 26.59 -13.55
CA ALA A 84 10.81 27.80 -13.20
C ALA A 84 11.87 28.18 -14.26
N VAL A 85 11.73 27.67 -15.50
CA VAL A 85 12.60 28.03 -16.63
C VAL A 85 11.74 28.54 -17.80
N GLN A 86 11.00 29.62 -17.55
CA GLN A 86 10.54 30.54 -18.60
C GLN A 86 10.87 31.96 -18.14
N GLY A 87 12.16 32.25 -18.17
CA GLY A 87 12.73 33.57 -17.95
C GLY A 87 14.07 33.63 -18.69
N ALA A 88 14.00 33.91 -19.99
CA ALA A 88 15.10 34.39 -20.81
C ALA A 88 14.52 35.13 -22.03
#